data_AF-A0ABC9BMQ7-F1
#
_entry.id   AF-A0ABC9BMQ7-F1
#
_cell.length_a   1.000
_cell.length_b   1.000
_cell.length_c   1.000
_cell.angle_alpha   90.00
_cell.angle_beta   90.00
_cell.angle_gamma   90.00
#
_symmetry.space_group_name_H-M   'P 1'
#
loop_
_entity.id
_entity.type
_entity.pdbx_description
1 polymer ?
#
loop_
_entity_poly.entity_id
_entity_poly.type
_entity_poly.pdbx_seq_one_letter_code
_entity_poly.pdbx_strand_id
1 'polypeptide(L)'
;MASTSGSSTGWAELPADLLGCVIARLPFPGDRAAICATCRSWRAAARHHVRRQPPWIVLPDCSVCTTGRYGAFFDRIPGLPGENATCLAAAGEGWLALDLTDDAFRRTPTMDTYCPDTRTFRDARPDVKHSHSYLLHNPFTKATVALPELDDLVGHVAETFEIRKVLMRSTTPDDVVAVTTNNWSCNIILCRPGKKGPSLVLPNLRVIDVAFVGDTTLYGITRAEELVAFHLGEDEDGRPKVTRFELVIENPMAAYYYDEEIPWSWPQQIDDEAEDRHQDVMEDYDDEFNGDGFVSDNEVREEDGVNREVPYDATDETYTARYLVRSSMRGSRDELLLVRHRNESPLHSSPYTSKVELFRADVSTGRWVPVTASDDGGLGEGEALFLSRSFSKSTCAHGRDDVEEGLVYYATNYLDDAFDTRSGTIRNMTFSWPWQRKLAYQSWLTWLFPPELVV
;
A
#
# COMPACT_ATOMS: atom_id res chain seq x y z
N MET A 1 9.38 -17.41 66.50
CA MET A 1 9.89 -16.78 65.27
C MET A 1 8.86 -17.03 64.18
N ALA A 2 8.11 -16.01 63.79
CA ALA A 2 7.21 -16.08 62.66
C ALA A 2 8.06 -16.05 61.39
N SER A 3 8.01 -17.12 60.59
CA SER A 3 8.57 -17.14 59.25
C SER A 3 7.66 -16.30 58.37
N THR A 4 8.07 -15.07 58.07
CA THR A 4 7.50 -14.29 56.96
C THR A 4 7.80 -15.05 55.68
N SER A 5 6.83 -15.82 55.20
CA SER A 5 6.79 -16.23 53.80
C SER A 5 6.74 -14.94 52.99
N GLY A 6 7.86 -14.57 52.38
CA GLY A 6 7.84 -13.54 51.35
C GLY A 6 6.89 -14.03 50.27
N SER A 7 5.69 -13.44 50.18
CA SER A 7 4.88 -13.58 49.00
C SER A 7 5.74 -13.00 47.88
N SER A 8 6.29 -13.86 47.03
CA SER A 8 6.79 -13.39 45.75
C SER A 8 5.61 -12.69 45.09
N THR A 9 5.68 -11.36 44.98
CA THR A 9 4.74 -10.57 44.19
C THR A 9 4.80 -11.11 42.76
N GLY A 10 3.87 -12.01 42.46
CA GLY A 10 3.92 -12.81 41.25
C GLY A 10 3.44 -12.00 40.06
N TRP A 11 3.86 -12.39 38.85
CA TRP A 11 3.34 -11.82 37.60
C TRP A 11 1.79 -11.80 37.51
N ALA A 12 1.11 -12.65 38.27
CA ALA A 12 -0.36 -12.71 38.36
C ALA A 12 -0.99 -11.50 39.10
N GLU A 13 -0.23 -10.77 39.92
CA GLU A 13 -0.69 -9.64 40.75
C GLU A 13 -0.41 -8.27 40.10
N LEU A 14 0.12 -8.24 38.87
CA LEU A 14 0.34 -6.99 38.14
C LEU A 14 -1.00 -6.26 37.89
N PRO A 15 -1.03 -4.92 38.08
CA PRO A 15 -2.15 -4.09 37.67
C PRO A 15 -2.53 -4.30 36.20
N ALA A 16 -3.83 -4.27 35.90
CA ALA A 16 -4.36 -4.48 34.55
C ALA A 16 -3.75 -3.52 33.52
N ASP A 17 -3.49 -2.26 33.91
CA ASP A 17 -2.88 -1.26 33.03
C ASP A 17 -1.45 -1.64 32.62
N LEU A 18 -0.66 -2.20 33.53
CA LEU A 18 0.70 -2.69 33.22
C LEU A 18 0.66 -3.95 32.36
N LEU A 19 -0.32 -4.83 32.60
CA LEU A 19 -0.55 -5.98 31.72
C LEU A 19 -0.92 -5.52 30.30
N GLY A 20 -1.75 -4.48 30.17
CA GLY A 20 -2.05 -3.84 28.90
C GLY A 20 -0.80 -3.34 28.17
N CYS A 21 0.12 -2.67 28.88
CA CYS A 21 1.40 -2.22 28.33
C CYS A 21 2.31 -3.36 27.83
N VAL A 22 2.27 -4.52 28.48
CA VAL A 22 3.03 -5.71 28.06
C VAL A 22 2.37 -6.36 26.85
N ILE A 23 1.05 -6.56 26.90
CA ILE A 23 0.27 -7.13 25.80
C ILE A 23 0.41 -6.30 24.53
N ALA A 24 0.42 -4.96 24.64
CA ALA A 24 0.62 -4.06 23.51
C ALA A 24 1.97 -4.25 22.80
N ARG A 25 3.01 -4.68 23.54
CA ARG A 25 4.36 -4.97 23.01
C ARG A 25 4.51 -6.37 22.42
N LEU A 26 3.42 -7.12 22.29
CA LEU A 26 3.42 -8.41 21.61
C LEU A 26 2.78 -8.25 20.24
N PRO A 27 3.58 -8.08 19.18
CA PRO A 27 3.04 -7.89 17.85
C PRO A 27 2.39 -9.20 17.37
N PHE A 28 2.89 -10.38 17.69
CA PHE A 28 2.35 -11.60 17.10
C PHE A 28 1.05 -12.09 17.77
N PRO A 29 0.02 -12.46 16.97
CA PRO A 29 -1.21 -13.07 17.49
C PRO A 29 -0.96 -14.30 18.36
N GLY A 30 0.03 -15.13 18.00
CA GLY A 30 0.43 -16.32 18.76
C GLY A 30 0.92 -16.02 20.18
N ASP A 31 1.74 -14.98 20.35
CA ASP A 31 2.27 -14.58 21.67
C ASP A 31 1.13 -14.08 22.58
N ARG A 32 0.16 -13.37 22.00
CA ARG A 32 -1.04 -12.93 22.72
C ARG A 32 -1.93 -14.09 23.13
N ALA A 33 -2.11 -15.08 22.24
CA ALA A 33 -2.83 -16.31 22.56
C ALA A 33 -2.15 -17.08 23.70
N ALA A 34 -0.81 -17.16 23.69
CA ALA A 34 -0.04 -17.76 24.78
C ALA A 34 -0.25 -17.00 26.11
N ILE A 35 -0.28 -15.66 26.09
CA ILE A 35 -0.64 -14.86 27.27
C ILE A 35 -2.03 -15.22 27.79
N CYS A 36 -3.04 -15.36 26.92
CA CYS A 36 -4.39 -15.75 27.31
C CYS A 36 -4.44 -17.12 28.01
N ALA A 37 -3.43 -17.97 27.81
CA ALA A 37 -3.33 -19.28 28.43
C ALA A 37 -2.69 -19.25 29.84
N THR A 38 -1.94 -18.20 30.20
CA THR A 38 -1.12 -18.16 31.44
C THR A 38 -1.92 -18.24 32.74
N CYS A 39 -2.76 -17.25 33.05
CA CYS A 39 -3.62 -17.25 34.24
C CYS A 39 -4.87 -16.36 34.06
N ARG A 40 -5.76 -16.32 35.06
CA ARG A 40 -7.03 -15.58 34.96
C ARG A 40 -6.86 -14.07 34.82
N SER A 41 -5.91 -13.45 35.52
CA SER A 41 -5.69 -11.99 35.45
C SER A 41 -5.14 -11.59 34.08
N TRP A 42 -4.17 -12.32 33.56
CA TRP A 42 -3.62 -12.11 32.21
C TRP A 42 -4.65 -12.39 31.12
N ARG A 43 -5.45 -13.45 31.25
CA ARG A 43 -6.58 -13.70 30.33
C ARG A 43 -7.63 -12.59 30.37
N ALA A 44 -7.95 -12.06 31.55
CA ALA A 44 -8.88 -10.96 31.69
C ALA A 44 -8.32 -9.68 31.04
N ALA A 45 -7.08 -9.30 31.37
CA ALA A 45 -6.40 -8.16 30.75
C ALA A 45 -6.30 -8.33 29.22
N ALA A 46 -5.90 -9.51 28.75
CA ALA A 46 -5.86 -9.83 27.33
C ALA A 46 -7.24 -9.70 26.68
N ARG A 47 -8.31 -10.21 27.28
CA ARG A 47 -9.67 -10.03 26.72
C ARG A 47 -10.13 -8.57 26.64
N HIS A 48 -9.54 -7.67 27.43
CA HIS A 48 -9.75 -6.23 27.32
C HIS A 48 -8.85 -5.56 26.27
N HIS A 49 -7.67 -6.12 25.98
CA HIS A 49 -6.62 -5.53 25.12
C HIS A 49 -6.27 -6.31 23.83
N VAL A 50 -6.91 -7.46 23.54
CA VAL A 50 -6.55 -8.41 22.46
C VAL A 50 -7.65 -8.55 21.42
N ARG A 51 -8.78 -7.83 21.52
CA ARG A 51 -9.94 -8.11 20.68
C ARG A 51 -9.72 -7.87 19.19
N ARG A 52 -8.89 -6.89 18.80
CA ARG A 52 -8.24 -6.79 17.48
C ARG A 52 -6.87 -6.16 17.61
N GLN A 53 -5.90 -6.64 16.85
CA GLN A 53 -4.59 -5.99 16.82
C GLN A 53 -4.68 -4.76 15.92
N PRO A 54 -4.16 -3.62 16.39
CA PRO A 54 -4.24 -2.42 15.59
C PRO A 54 -3.18 -2.55 14.45
N PRO A 55 -3.42 -1.92 13.28
CA PRO A 55 -2.61 -2.14 12.08
C PRO A 55 -1.16 -1.70 12.28
N TRP A 56 -0.26 -2.28 11.52
CA TRP A 56 1.17 -1.97 11.56
C TRP A 56 1.54 -1.03 10.42
N ILE A 57 2.50 -0.14 10.67
CA ILE A 57 3.27 0.48 9.61
C ILE A 57 4.56 -0.33 9.46
N VAL A 58 4.80 -0.83 8.26
CA VAL A 58 6.01 -1.56 7.89
C VAL A 58 6.89 -0.65 7.06
N LEU A 59 8.17 -0.58 7.43
CA LEU A 59 9.21 0.19 6.73
C LEU A 59 9.95 -0.71 5.72
N PRO A 60 10.69 -0.13 4.76
CA PRO A 60 11.43 -0.88 3.76
C PRO A 60 12.47 -1.84 4.32
N ASP A 61 13.10 -1.53 5.45
CA ASP A 61 14.04 -2.41 6.17
C ASP A 61 13.33 -3.58 6.91
N CYS A 62 12.03 -3.71 6.71
CA CYS A 62 11.14 -4.64 7.41
C CYS A 62 11.10 -4.42 8.93
N SER A 63 11.44 -3.23 9.41
CA SER A 63 11.09 -2.79 10.76
C SER A 63 9.61 -2.40 10.83
N VAL A 64 9.04 -2.40 12.04
CA VAL A 64 7.61 -2.23 12.25
C VAL A 64 7.29 -1.28 13.39
N CYS A 65 6.34 -0.38 13.12
CA CYS A 65 5.66 0.43 14.13
C CYS A 65 4.25 -0.11 14.37
N THR A 66 3.94 -0.49 15.61
CA THR A 66 2.55 -0.80 15.99
C THR A 66 1.79 0.45 16.39
N THR A 67 0.48 0.44 16.16
CA THR A 67 -0.49 1.48 16.53
C THR A 67 -0.95 1.37 17.98
N GLY A 68 -1.66 2.41 18.44
CA GLY A 68 -2.34 2.48 19.73
C GLY A 68 -1.58 3.29 20.78
N ARG A 69 -2.22 3.50 21.94
CA ARG A 69 -1.66 4.29 23.08
C ARG A 69 -0.27 3.83 23.54
N TYR A 70 0.07 2.56 23.28
CA TYR A 70 1.33 1.93 23.65
C TYR A 70 2.08 1.38 22.43
N GLY A 71 1.95 2.05 21.29
CA GLY A 71 2.67 1.72 20.06
C GLY A 71 4.16 1.47 20.33
N ALA A 72 4.70 0.45 19.67
CA ALA A 72 6.07 -0.02 19.85
C ALA A 72 6.77 -0.13 18.51
N PHE A 73 8.08 0.06 18.55
CA PHE A 73 8.96 -0.15 17.41
C PHE A 73 9.67 -1.49 17.55
N PHE A 74 9.75 -2.23 16.44
CA PHE A 74 10.50 -3.47 16.33
C PHE A 74 11.48 -3.31 15.16
N ASP A 75 12.77 -3.47 15.43
CA ASP A 75 13.83 -3.29 14.44
C ASP A 75 13.69 -4.24 13.24
N ARG A 76 12.96 -5.35 13.40
CA ARG A 76 12.77 -6.35 12.35
C ARG A 76 11.57 -7.27 12.61
N ILE A 77 10.84 -7.63 11.56
CA ILE A 77 9.88 -8.74 11.60
C ILE A 77 10.63 -10.07 11.79
N PRO A 78 10.35 -10.85 12.85
CA PRO A 78 10.91 -12.18 13.02
C PRO A 78 10.46 -13.16 11.93
N GLY A 79 11.40 -13.99 11.46
CA GLY A 79 11.10 -15.05 10.49
C GLY A 79 11.15 -14.65 9.03
N LEU A 80 11.58 -13.41 8.73
CA LEU A 80 11.81 -12.98 7.35
C LEU A 80 12.87 -13.85 6.65
N PRO A 81 12.70 -14.14 5.35
CA PRO A 81 13.71 -14.80 4.55
C PRO A 81 14.86 -13.84 4.25
N GLY A 82 16.07 -14.16 4.73
CA GLY A 82 17.29 -13.40 4.42
C GLY A 82 17.50 -12.14 5.28
N GLU A 83 18.77 -11.78 5.49
CA GLU A 83 19.15 -10.61 6.29
C GLU A 83 18.91 -9.28 5.58
N ASN A 84 18.77 -9.31 4.26
CA ASN A 84 18.69 -8.16 3.37
C ASN A 84 17.30 -7.99 2.72
N ALA A 85 16.24 -8.58 3.28
CA ALA A 85 14.90 -8.42 2.73
C ALA A 85 14.45 -6.95 2.79
N THR A 86 13.96 -6.44 1.65
CA THR A 86 13.33 -5.12 1.54
C THR A 86 11.81 -5.29 1.39
N CYS A 87 11.02 -4.63 2.24
CA CYS A 87 9.57 -4.64 2.15
C CYS A 87 9.09 -3.70 1.04
N LEU A 88 8.35 -4.24 0.06
CA LEU A 88 7.81 -3.46 -1.07
C LEU A 88 6.39 -2.96 -0.78
N ALA A 89 5.51 -3.88 -0.34
CA ALA A 89 4.09 -3.60 -0.12
C ALA A 89 3.46 -4.72 0.72
N ALA A 90 2.34 -4.43 1.38
CA ALA A 90 1.43 -5.49 1.81
C ALA A 90 0.56 -5.93 0.61
N ALA A 91 0.62 -7.22 0.31
CA ALA A 91 -0.01 -7.80 -0.88
C ALA A 91 -1.45 -8.26 -0.65
N GLY A 92 -1.84 -8.50 0.60
CA GLY A 92 -3.15 -9.06 0.94
C GLY A 92 -3.27 -9.30 2.44
N GLU A 93 -4.21 -10.15 2.85
CA GLU A 93 -4.43 -10.46 4.27
C GLU A 93 -3.20 -11.11 4.92
N GLY A 94 -2.38 -10.29 5.57
CA GLY A 94 -1.18 -10.72 6.29
C GLY A 94 0.02 -11.05 5.41
N TRP A 95 -0.04 -10.85 4.09
CA TRP A 95 1.06 -11.13 3.17
C TRP A 95 1.85 -9.85 2.82
N LEU A 96 3.17 -9.95 2.84
CA LEU A 96 4.11 -8.92 2.40
C LEU A 96 4.80 -9.36 1.12
N ALA A 97 4.93 -8.46 0.15
CA ALA A 97 5.82 -8.62 -0.98
C ALA A 97 7.22 -8.13 -0.58
N LEU A 98 8.22 -9.00 -0.71
CA LEU A 98 9.60 -8.71 -0.37
C LEU A 98 10.51 -8.82 -1.59
N ASP A 99 11.55 -8.01 -1.58
CA ASP A 99 12.66 -8.02 -2.53
C ASP A 99 13.94 -8.44 -1.80
N LEU A 100 14.65 -9.44 -2.33
CA LEU A 100 15.90 -9.99 -1.79
C LEU A 100 17.15 -9.48 -2.51
N THR A 101 17.08 -8.29 -3.10
CA THR A 101 18.21 -7.60 -3.73
C THR A 101 19.34 -7.22 -2.76
N ASP A 102 20.55 -7.12 -3.29
CA ASP A 102 21.69 -6.50 -2.62
C ASP A 102 21.59 -4.97 -2.58
N ASP A 103 20.70 -4.36 -3.39
CA ASP A 103 20.40 -2.94 -3.33
C ASP A 103 19.94 -2.53 -1.92
N ALA A 104 20.77 -1.74 -1.26
CA ALA A 104 20.51 -1.24 0.08
C ALA A 104 19.83 0.13 0.07
N PHE A 105 19.70 0.80 -1.07
CA PHE A 105 19.22 2.17 -1.17
C PHE A 105 17.87 2.34 -0.47
N ARG A 106 16.88 1.52 -0.86
CA ARG A 106 15.50 1.59 -0.35
C ARG A 106 15.38 1.29 1.16
N ARG A 107 16.24 0.44 1.71
CA ARG A 107 16.25 0.08 3.13
C ARG A 107 17.18 0.95 3.99
N THR A 108 17.91 1.89 3.37
CA THR A 108 18.76 2.83 4.12
C THR A 108 17.88 3.93 4.72
N PRO A 109 18.00 4.23 6.02
CA PRO A 109 17.25 5.32 6.62
C PRO A 109 17.47 6.64 5.88
N THR A 110 16.42 7.44 5.70
CA THR A 110 16.47 8.70 4.95
C THR A 110 17.59 9.64 5.40
N MET A 111 17.86 9.73 6.69
CA MET A 111 18.93 10.60 7.20
C MET A 111 20.33 10.05 6.91
N ASP A 112 20.46 8.73 6.73
CA ASP A 112 21.73 8.08 6.42
C ASP A 112 22.07 8.17 4.93
N THR A 113 21.11 8.51 4.06
CA THR A 113 21.37 8.81 2.65
C THR A 113 21.91 10.24 2.45
N TYR A 114 21.89 11.11 3.47
CA TYR A 114 22.41 12.47 3.37
C TYR A 114 23.95 12.49 3.30
N CYS A 115 24.49 13.14 2.27
CA CYS A 115 25.92 13.35 2.10
C CYS A 115 26.30 14.77 2.55
N PRO A 116 27.06 14.95 3.65
CA PRO A 116 27.43 16.28 4.15
C PRO A 116 28.31 17.08 3.19
N ASP A 117 29.14 16.40 2.39
CA ASP A 117 30.10 17.03 1.48
C ASP A 117 29.40 17.66 0.27
N THR A 118 28.39 16.97 -0.28
CA THR A 118 27.59 17.48 -1.40
C THR A 118 26.35 18.25 -0.95
N ARG A 119 25.96 18.13 0.33
CA ARG A 119 24.72 18.66 0.93
C ARG A 119 23.46 18.19 0.20
N THR A 120 23.48 16.95 -0.27
CA THR A 120 22.37 16.33 -0.99
C THR A 120 22.06 14.97 -0.36
N PHE A 121 20.81 14.56 -0.44
CA PHE A 121 20.45 13.16 -0.24
C PHE A 121 20.93 12.35 -1.44
N ARG A 122 21.34 11.10 -1.22
CA ARG A 122 21.58 10.17 -2.31
C ARG A 122 20.24 9.84 -2.96
N ASP A 123 20.24 9.81 -4.28
CA ASP A 123 19.13 9.35 -5.09
C ASP A 123 19.46 7.98 -5.69
N ALA A 124 18.42 7.25 -6.08
CA ALA A 124 18.56 6.01 -6.83
C ALA A 124 19.24 6.27 -8.18
N ARG A 125 20.17 5.40 -8.58
CA ARG A 125 20.97 5.60 -9.79
C ARG A 125 20.45 4.79 -10.98
N PRO A 126 20.16 5.43 -12.13
CA PRO A 126 19.67 4.74 -13.32
C PRO A 126 20.76 3.88 -13.99
N ASP A 127 22.03 4.20 -13.78
CA ASP A 127 23.18 3.50 -14.36
C ASP A 127 23.64 2.28 -13.54
N VAL A 128 23.05 2.04 -12.37
CA VAL A 128 23.40 0.90 -11.50
C VAL A 128 22.25 -0.08 -11.44
N LYS A 129 22.53 -1.31 -11.87
CA LYS A 129 21.57 -2.41 -11.89
C LYS A 129 21.91 -3.46 -10.83
N HIS A 130 20.89 -3.99 -10.19
CA HIS A 130 21.01 -5.05 -9.19
C HIS A 130 20.24 -6.27 -9.64
N SER A 131 20.55 -7.43 -9.06
CA SER A 131 19.73 -8.62 -9.27
C SER A 131 18.68 -8.71 -8.19
N HIS A 132 17.42 -8.76 -8.60
CA HIS A 132 16.28 -8.83 -7.70
C HIS A 132 15.70 -10.24 -7.68
N SER A 133 15.20 -10.63 -6.52
CA SER A 133 14.42 -11.85 -6.37
C SER A 133 13.26 -11.57 -5.43
N TYR A 134 12.06 -11.88 -5.89
CA TYR A 134 10.82 -11.45 -5.28
C TYR A 134 10.08 -12.64 -4.66
N LEU A 135 9.44 -12.38 -3.53
CA LEU A 135 8.62 -13.37 -2.85
C LEU A 135 7.48 -12.75 -2.07
N LEU A 136 6.48 -13.56 -1.77
CA LEU A 136 5.46 -13.27 -0.79
C LEU A 136 5.82 -13.94 0.53
N HIS A 137 5.73 -13.20 1.64
CA HIS A 137 5.96 -13.71 2.98
C HIS A 137 4.83 -13.31 3.92
N ASN A 138 4.30 -14.27 4.67
CA ASN A 138 3.33 -14.03 5.71
C ASN A 138 4.00 -14.20 7.08
N PRO A 139 4.27 -13.13 7.83
CA PRO A 139 4.99 -13.22 9.11
C PRO A 139 4.17 -13.86 10.24
N PHE A 140 2.85 -14.00 10.06
CA PHE A 140 1.97 -14.61 11.04
C PHE A 140 1.93 -16.14 10.92
N THR A 141 1.99 -16.65 9.69
CA THR A 141 2.01 -18.10 9.40
C THR A 141 3.42 -18.63 9.11
N LYS A 142 4.38 -17.73 8.86
CA LYS A 142 5.75 -17.99 8.37
C LYS A 142 5.77 -18.65 6.98
N ALA A 143 4.67 -18.58 6.24
CA ALA A 143 4.61 -19.06 4.87
C ALA A 143 5.39 -18.12 3.95
N THR A 144 6.11 -18.69 3.00
CA THR A 144 6.88 -17.97 1.99
C THR A 144 6.65 -18.63 0.63
N VAL A 145 6.37 -17.83 -0.40
CA VAL A 145 6.18 -18.29 -1.77
C VAL A 145 6.96 -17.40 -2.72
N ALA A 146 7.84 -17.99 -3.53
CA ALA A 146 8.63 -17.25 -4.51
C ALA A 146 7.78 -16.78 -5.70
N LEU A 147 8.23 -15.70 -6.33
CA LEU A 147 7.64 -15.13 -7.55
C LEU A 147 8.62 -15.30 -8.73
N PRO A 148 8.95 -16.54 -9.14
CA PRO A 148 9.98 -16.76 -10.16
C PRO A 148 9.61 -16.12 -11.51
N GLU A 149 8.32 -15.99 -11.82
CA GLU A 149 7.86 -15.32 -13.05
C GLU A 149 8.15 -13.81 -13.06
N LEU A 150 8.24 -13.20 -11.88
CA LEU A 150 8.64 -11.81 -11.70
C LEU A 150 10.18 -11.68 -11.69
N ASP A 151 10.88 -12.66 -11.12
CA ASP A 151 12.34 -12.76 -11.17
C ASP A 151 12.83 -12.90 -12.62
N ASP A 152 12.18 -13.74 -13.41
CA ASP A 152 12.55 -13.97 -14.82
C ASP A 152 12.29 -12.71 -15.69
N LEU A 153 11.29 -11.89 -15.34
CA LEU A 153 10.90 -10.70 -16.10
C LEU A 153 11.64 -9.43 -15.67
N VAL A 154 11.82 -9.23 -14.36
CA VAL A 154 12.25 -7.96 -13.74
C VAL A 154 13.50 -8.17 -12.85
N GLY A 155 14.02 -9.39 -12.74
CA GLY A 155 15.10 -9.75 -11.82
C GLY A 155 16.46 -9.09 -12.07
N HIS A 156 16.62 -8.26 -13.11
CA HIS A 156 17.81 -7.42 -13.28
C HIS A 156 17.46 -6.02 -13.79
N VAL A 157 17.32 -5.06 -12.87
CA VAL A 157 16.83 -3.70 -13.16
C VAL A 157 17.64 -2.65 -12.40
N ALA A 158 17.50 -1.39 -12.83
CA ALA A 158 18.19 -0.25 -12.24
C ALA A 158 17.68 0.09 -10.82
N GLU A 159 18.49 0.76 -9.99
CA GLU A 159 18.08 1.26 -8.66
C GLU A 159 16.83 2.16 -8.74
N THR A 160 16.59 2.82 -9.87
CA THR A 160 15.41 3.68 -10.12
C THR A 160 14.13 2.91 -10.44
N PHE A 161 14.21 1.61 -10.73
CA PHE A 161 13.03 0.79 -10.98
C PHE A 161 12.28 0.53 -9.67
N GLU A 162 10.96 0.69 -9.70
CA GLU A 162 10.11 0.57 -8.52
C GLU A 162 8.89 -0.30 -8.79
N ILE A 163 8.75 -1.38 -8.00
CA ILE A 163 7.43 -1.95 -7.73
C ILE A 163 6.70 -1.00 -6.77
N ARG A 164 5.49 -0.60 -7.17
CA ARG A 164 4.67 0.39 -6.47
C ARG A 164 3.58 -0.23 -5.64
N LYS A 165 2.91 -1.26 -6.17
CA LYS A 165 1.85 -1.97 -5.47
C LYS A 165 1.88 -3.43 -5.86
N VAL A 166 1.60 -4.29 -4.89
CA VAL A 166 1.41 -5.72 -5.10
C VAL A 166 0.05 -6.07 -4.51
N LEU A 167 -0.79 -6.80 -5.24
CA LEU A 167 -2.10 -7.23 -4.79
C LEU A 167 -2.29 -8.70 -5.10
N MET A 168 -2.69 -9.48 -4.09
CA MET A 168 -3.19 -10.82 -4.26
C MET A 168 -4.69 -10.76 -4.52
N ARG A 169 -5.18 -11.50 -5.53
CA ARG A 169 -6.61 -11.60 -5.81
C ARG A 169 -7.38 -12.25 -4.66
N SER A 170 -6.79 -13.27 -4.05
CA SER A 170 -7.33 -13.96 -2.87
C SER A 170 -6.24 -14.19 -1.82
N THR A 171 -6.63 -14.68 -0.64
CA THR A 171 -5.69 -15.03 0.43
C THR A 171 -4.88 -16.29 0.15
N THR A 172 -5.22 -17.01 -0.92
CA THR A 172 -4.50 -18.21 -1.34
C THR A 172 -3.23 -17.79 -2.09
N PRO A 173 -2.06 -18.30 -1.68
CA PRO A 173 -0.80 -17.81 -2.23
C PRO A 173 -0.54 -18.24 -3.66
N ASP A 174 -1.25 -19.24 -4.19
CA ASP A 174 -1.05 -19.74 -5.57
C ASP A 174 -1.98 -19.03 -6.58
N ASP A 175 -2.75 -18.03 -6.12
CA ASP A 175 -3.67 -17.26 -6.95
C ASP A 175 -2.97 -16.10 -7.68
N VAL A 176 -3.68 -15.44 -8.58
CA VAL A 176 -3.16 -14.32 -9.37
C VAL A 176 -2.71 -13.17 -8.46
N VAL A 177 -1.51 -12.69 -8.73
CA VAL A 177 -0.93 -11.48 -8.15
C VAL A 177 -0.85 -10.42 -9.24
N ALA A 178 -1.32 -9.22 -8.93
CA ALA A 178 -1.11 -8.04 -9.75
C ALA A 178 0.01 -7.19 -9.14
N VAL A 179 0.97 -6.80 -9.96
CA VAL A 179 2.09 -5.93 -9.60
C VAL A 179 2.00 -4.67 -10.46
N THR A 180 2.03 -3.50 -9.85
CA THR A 180 2.21 -2.24 -10.59
C THR A 180 3.64 -1.75 -10.44
N THR A 181 4.20 -1.25 -11.53
CA THR A 181 5.57 -0.72 -11.56
C THR A 181 5.56 0.75 -11.94
N ASN A 182 6.72 1.41 -11.80
CA ASN A 182 6.92 2.75 -12.31
C ASN A 182 7.29 2.81 -13.79
N ASN A 183 7.44 1.70 -14.52
CA ASN A 183 7.95 1.70 -15.89
C ASN A 183 6.81 1.52 -16.92
N TRP A 184 6.81 2.29 -18.01
CA TRP A 184 5.75 2.22 -19.04
C TRP A 184 5.69 0.87 -19.74
N SER A 185 6.84 0.26 -20.06
CA SER A 185 6.92 -1.04 -20.73
C SER A 185 6.45 -2.21 -19.87
N CYS A 186 6.33 -2.02 -18.55
CA CYS A 186 5.81 -3.04 -17.64
C CYS A 186 4.91 -2.46 -16.54
N ASN A 187 3.98 -1.58 -16.91
CA ASN A 187 3.17 -0.84 -15.94
C ASN A 187 2.34 -1.75 -15.02
N ILE A 188 1.68 -2.78 -15.57
CA ILE A 188 1.01 -3.82 -14.79
C ILE A 188 1.53 -5.20 -15.20
N ILE A 189 1.86 -6.04 -14.22
CA ILE A 189 2.29 -7.43 -14.41
C ILE A 189 1.32 -8.33 -13.64
N LEU A 190 0.79 -9.36 -14.29
CA LEU A 190 0.02 -10.42 -13.65
C LEU A 190 0.83 -11.71 -13.65
N CYS A 191 1.03 -12.28 -12.47
CA CYS A 191 1.78 -13.53 -12.29
C CYS A 191 1.06 -14.47 -11.31
N ARG A 192 1.48 -15.74 -11.28
CA ARG A 192 1.02 -16.73 -10.30
C ARG A 192 2.19 -17.18 -9.43
N PRO A 193 2.16 -16.95 -8.11
CA PRO A 193 3.24 -17.37 -7.24
C PRO A 193 3.43 -18.90 -7.26
N GLY A 194 4.68 -19.33 -7.13
CA GLY A 194 5.04 -20.75 -7.06
C GLY A 194 4.93 -21.55 -8.37
N LYS A 195 4.36 -20.99 -9.45
CA LYS A 195 4.36 -21.61 -10.78
C LYS A 195 5.48 -21.03 -11.64
N LYS A 196 5.94 -21.84 -12.61
CA LYS A 196 6.83 -21.38 -13.67
C LYS A 196 6.00 -21.21 -14.94
N GLY A 197 5.81 -19.98 -15.36
CA GLY A 197 5.10 -19.60 -16.56
C GLY A 197 5.39 -18.14 -16.90
N PRO A 198 5.09 -17.69 -18.13
CA PRO A 198 5.27 -16.28 -18.46
C PRO A 198 4.23 -15.43 -17.72
N SER A 199 4.71 -14.33 -17.15
CA SER A 199 3.85 -13.27 -16.62
C SER A 199 3.09 -12.58 -17.77
N LEU A 200 1.86 -12.15 -17.53
CA LEU A 200 1.16 -11.24 -18.46
C LEU A 200 1.56 -9.80 -18.16
N VAL A 201 2.17 -9.14 -19.14
CA VAL A 201 2.57 -7.74 -19.04
C VAL A 201 1.58 -6.86 -19.79
N LEU A 202 1.07 -5.82 -19.13
CA LEU A 202 0.20 -4.82 -19.73
C LEU A 202 0.95 -3.48 -19.80
N PRO A 203 1.61 -3.18 -20.94
CA PRO A 203 2.42 -1.97 -21.11
C PRO A 203 1.57 -0.74 -21.43
N ASN A 204 2.17 0.43 -21.23
CA ASN A 204 1.72 1.76 -21.69
C ASN A 204 0.37 2.26 -21.13
N LEU A 205 -0.23 1.62 -20.14
CA LEU A 205 -1.58 1.97 -19.65
C LEU A 205 -1.66 3.25 -18.79
N ARG A 206 -0.52 3.80 -18.34
CA ARG A 206 -0.43 4.97 -17.43
C ARG A 206 -1.27 4.82 -16.15
N VAL A 207 -1.46 3.58 -15.70
CA VAL A 207 -2.19 3.23 -14.49
C VAL A 207 -1.30 3.52 -13.29
N ILE A 208 -1.84 4.31 -12.36
CA ILE A 208 -1.14 4.76 -11.15
C ILE A 208 -1.54 3.94 -9.91
N ASP A 209 -2.73 3.35 -9.91
CA ASP A 209 -3.20 2.48 -8.83
C ASP A 209 -4.21 1.44 -9.35
N VAL A 210 -4.31 0.32 -8.64
CA VAL A 210 -5.16 -0.83 -9.01
C VAL A 210 -5.90 -1.41 -7.82
N ALA A 211 -7.01 -2.11 -8.08
CA ALA A 211 -7.79 -2.86 -7.08
C ALA A 211 -8.53 -4.04 -7.73
N PHE A 212 -8.53 -5.20 -7.06
CA PHE A 212 -9.37 -6.33 -7.46
C PHE A 212 -10.81 -6.15 -6.97
N VAL A 213 -11.78 -6.46 -7.83
CA VAL A 213 -13.21 -6.50 -7.48
C VAL A 213 -13.80 -7.84 -7.93
N GLY A 214 -14.34 -8.58 -6.96
CA GLY A 214 -14.64 -9.99 -7.16
C GLY A 214 -13.41 -10.80 -7.61
N ASP A 215 -13.67 -11.92 -8.30
CA ASP A 215 -12.62 -12.86 -8.72
C ASP A 215 -12.23 -12.70 -10.20
N THR A 216 -12.91 -11.81 -10.93
CA THR A 216 -12.85 -11.75 -12.40
C THR A 216 -12.29 -10.45 -12.94
N THR A 217 -12.16 -9.40 -12.13
CA THR A 217 -11.84 -8.07 -12.67
C THR A 217 -10.81 -7.36 -11.81
N LEU A 218 -9.72 -6.96 -12.46
CA LEU A 218 -8.78 -5.97 -11.94
C LEU A 218 -9.19 -4.61 -12.48
N TYR A 219 -9.34 -3.62 -11.61
CA TYR A 219 -9.55 -2.24 -12.02
C TYR A 219 -8.25 -1.45 -11.86
N GLY A 220 -7.99 -0.53 -12.77
CA GLY A 220 -6.91 0.44 -12.70
C GLY A 220 -7.44 1.86 -12.84
N ILE A 221 -6.78 2.81 -12.19
CA ILE A 221 -7.02 4.24 -12.39
C ILE A 221 -5.80 4.92 -12.98
N THR A 222 -6.04 5.91 -13.84
CA THR A 222 -4.99 6.78 -14.38
C THR A 222 -4.86 8.08 -13.58
N ARG A 223 -3.83 8.88 -13.87
CA ARG A 223 -3.68 10.25 -13.34
C ARG A 223 -4.83 11.17 -13.75
N ALA A 224 -5.42 10.94 -14.92
CA ALA A 224 -6.61 11.62 -15.39
C ALA A 224 -7.90 11.11 -14.71
N GLU A 225 -7.80 10.17 -13.78
CA GLU A 225 -8.92 9.56 -13.06
C GLU A 225 -9.90 8.82 -13.97
N GLU A 226 -9.40 8.34 -15.11
CA GLU A 226 -10.11 7.36 -15.90
C GLU A 226 -10.09 6.02 -15.17
N LEU A 227 -11.21 5.29 -15.21
CA LEU A 227 -11.34 3.96 -14.62
C LEU A 227 -11.34 2.92 -15.73
N VAL A 228 -10.43 1.96 -15.61
CA VAL A 228 -10.25 0.88 -16.60
C VAL A 228 -10.50 -0.46 -15.93
N ALA A 229 -11.25 -1.33 -16.60
CA ALA A 229 -11.51 -2.70 -16.17
C ALA A 229 -10.77 -3.70 -17.06
N PHE A 230 -9.96 -4.54 -16.41
CA PHE A 230 -9.28 -5.70 -17.00
C PHE A 230 -10.02 -6.95 -16.56
N HIS A 231 -10.78 -7.56 -17.47
CA HIS A 231 -11.45 -8.82 -17.20
C HIS A 231 -10.44 -9.96 -17.34
N LEU A 232 -10.24 -10.68 -16.25
CA LEU A 232 -9.28 -11.74 -16.13
C LEU A 232 -9.92 -13.08 -16.45
N GLY A 233 -9.20 -13.86 -17.25
CA GLY A 233 -9.46 -15.26 -17.51
C GLY A 233 -8.18 -16.06 -17.43
N GLU A 234 -8.24 -17.28 -17.91
CA GLU A 234 -7.11 -18.20 -17.99
C GLU A 234 -7.01 -18.73 -19.41
N ASP A 235 -5.78 -18.93 -19.90
CA ASP A 235 -5.54 -19.68 -21.13
C ASP A 235 -5.57 -21.20 -20.89
N GLU A 236 -5.29 -21.99 -21.93
CA GLU A 236 -5.30 -23.46 -21.85
C GLU A 236 -4.27 -24.03 -20.85
N ASP A 237 -3.19 -23.29 -20.59
CA ASP A 237 -2.13 -23.66 -19.64
C ASP A 237 -2.43 -23.19 -18.21
N GLY A 238 -3.55 -22.49 -18.00
CA GLY A 238 -3.89 -21.88 -16.72
C GLY A 238 -3.03 -20.66 -16.40
N ARG A 239 -2.62 -19.88 -17.40
CA ARG A 239 -1.91 -18.61 -17.21
C ARG A 239 -2.91 -17.46 -17.16
N PRO A 240 -2.65 -16.40 -16.39
CA PRO A 240 -3.51 -15.23 -16.38
C PRO A 240 -3.61 -14.60 -17.78
N LYS A 241 -4.83 -14.38 -18.26
CA LYS A 241 -5.12 -13.68 -19.52
C LYS A 241 -6.09 -12.53 -19.26
N VAL A 242 -5.97 -11.43 -20.02
CA VAL A 242 -7.04 -10.42 -20.09
C VAL A 242 -7.97 -10.79 -21.25
N THR A 243 -9.20 -11.19 -20.94
CA THR A 243 -10.19 -11.59 -21.93
C THR A 243 -10.97 -10.41 -22.50
N ARG A 244 -11.06 -9.32 -21.74
CA ARG A 244 -11.75 -8.10 -22.15
C ARG A 244 -11.14 -6.89 -21.46
N PHE A 245 -11.02 -5.83 -22.23
CA PHE A 245 -10.58 -4.51 -21.79
C PHE A 245 -11.75 -3.52 -21.93
N GLU A 246 -12.01 -2.70 -20.91
CA GLU A 246 -13.08 -1.70 -20.94
C GLU A 246 -12.66 -0.41 -20.21
N LEU A 247 -12.75 0.72 -20.91
CA LEU A 247 -12.70 2.04 -20.29
C LEU A 247 -14.08 2.34 -19.69
N VAL A 248 -14.19 2.19 -18.37
CA VAL A 248 -15.46 2.26 -17.64
C VAL A 248 -15.86 3.69 -17.33
N ILE A 249 -14.89 4.52 -16.90
CA ILE A 249 -15.10 5.95 -16.66
C ILE A 249 -14.09 6.69 -17.52
N GLU A 250 -14.58 7.44 -18.48
CA GLU A 250 -13.78 8.31 -19.35
C GLU A 250 -13.75 9.73 -18.76
N ASN A 251 -12.58 10.35 -18.79
CA ASN A 251 -12.44 11.76 -18.48
C ASN A 251 -12.23 12.54 -19.79
N PRO A 252 -13.20 13.36 -20.24
CA PRO A 252 -13.05 14.15 -21.46
C PRO A 252 -11.87 15.13 -21.44
N MET A 253 -11.36 15.46 -20.26
CA MET A 253 -10.22 16.34 -20.05
C MET A 253 -8.91 15.57 -19.85
N ALA A 254 -8.88 14.25 -20.05
CA ALA A 254 -7.71 13.42 -19.82
C ALA A 254 -6.48 13.89 -20.61
N ALA A 255 -6.69 14.43 -21.82
CA ALA A 255 -5.63 14.99 -22.65
C ALA A 255 -4.76 16.04 -21.92
N TYR A 256 -5.32 16.82 -20.97
CA TYR A 256 -4.56 17.82 -20.20
C TYR A 256 -3.65 17.21 -19.12
N TYR A 257 -3.88 15.95 -18.75
CA TYR A 257 -3.06 15.22 -17.78
C TYR A 257 -1.94 14.43 -18.45
N TYR A 258 -1.93 14.40 -19.78
CA TYR A 258 -0.96 13.72 -20.60
C TYR A 258 -0.08 14.75 -21.30
N ASP A 259 1.21 14.46 -21.41
CA ASP A 259 2.13 15.31 -22.15
C ASP A 259 1.68 15.43 -23.61
N GLU A 260 1.52 16.66 -24.11
CA GLU A 260 1.09 16.96 -25.48
C GLU A 260 2.04 16.38 -26.54
N GLU A 261 3.30 16.10 -26.17
CA GLU A 261 4.31 15.54 -27.06
C GLU A 261 4.09 14.04 -27.39
N ILE A 262 3.27 13.31 -26.60
CA ILE A 262 2.95 11.90 -26.86
C ILE A 262 1.42 11.72 -26.90
N PRO A 263 0.78 11.83 -28.09
CA PRO A 263 -0.63 11.49 -28.27
C PRO A 263 -0.95 10.09 -27.74
N TRP A 264 -1.74 10.01 -26.67
CA TRP A 264 -2.16 8.76 -26.05
C TRP A 264 -3.61 8.45 -26.42
N SER A 265 -3.88 7.20 -26.80
CA SER A 265 -5.22 6.66 -26.95
C SER A 265 -5.27 5.27 -26.35
N TRP A 266 -6.37 4.93 -25.68
CA TRP A 266 -6.58 3.58 -25.19
C TRP A 266 -6.50 2.55 -26.33
N PRO A 267 -5.91 1.37 -26.08
CA PRO A 267 -5.96 0.29 -27.06
C PRO A 267 -7.41 0.04 -27.47
N GLN A 268 -7.67 -0.05 -28.78
CA GLN A 268 -8.97 -0.52 -29.25
C GLN A 268 -9.21 -1.92 -28.67
N GLN A 269 -10.48 -2.25 -28.40
CA GLN A 269 -10.93 -3.55 -27.89
C GLN A 269 -10.03 -4.68 -28.43
N ILE A 270 -9.53 -5.54 -27.54
CA ILE A 270 -8.69 -6.69 -27.91
C ILE A 270 -9.49 -7.54 -28.91
N ASP A 271 -9.28 -7.32 -30.21
CA ASP A 271 -9.69 -8.27 -31.25
C ASP A 271 -8.77 -9.49 -31.13
N ASP A 272 -9.30 -10.67 -31.44
CA ASP A 272 -8.63 -11.97 -31.31
C ASP A 272 -7.27 -12.06 -32.06
N GLU A 273 -6.93 -11.08 -32.89
CA GLU A 273 -5.65 -10.94 -33.61
C GLU A 273 -4.55 -10.20 -32.82
N ALA A 274 -4.81 -9.77 -31.58
CA ALA A 274 -3.79 -9.15 -30.72
C ALA A 274 -2.80 -10.17 -30.12
N GLU A 275 -3.17 -11.46 -30.05
CA GLU A 275 -2.32 -12.53 -29.49
C GLU A 275 -0.98 -12.64 -30.24
N ASP A 276 -0.97 -12.45 -31.56
CA ASP A 276 0.24 -12.58 -32.38
C ASP A 276 1.18 -11.36 -32.29
N ARG A 277 0.70 -10.18 -31.87
CA ARG A 277 1.55 -8.98 -31.70
C ARG A 277 2.18 -8.85 -30.32
N HIS A 278 1.75 -9.66 -29.34
CA HIS A 278 2.30 -9.64 -27.99
C HIS A 278 3.60 -10.44 -27.84
N GLN A 279 3.95 -11.26 -28.83
CA GLN A 279 5.16 -12.09 -28.81
C GLN A 279 6.33 -11.48 -29.61
N ASP A 280 6.04 -10.63 -30.61
CA ASP A 280 7.04 -10.08 -31.53
C ASP A 280 7.68 -8.74 -31.09
N VAL A 281 7.26 -8.15 -29.96
CA VAL A 281 7.90 -6.94 -29.38
C VAL A 281 8.93 -7.32 -28.30
N MET A 282 9.12 -8.61 -28.02
CA MET A 282 9.87 -9.12 -26.86
C MET A 282 11.38 -9.30 -27.03
N GLU A 283 11.96 -8.99 -28.21
CA GLU A 283 13.36 -9.34 -28.48
C GLU A 283 14.42 -8.29 -28.06
N ASP A 284 14.05 -7.08 -27.60
CA ASP A 284 15.03 -5.98 -27.34
C ASP A 284 14.82 -5.21 -26.01
N TYR A 285 14.42 -5.88 -24.92
CA TYR A 285 14.07 -5.22 -23.63
C TYR A 285 15.25 -4.82 -22.71
N ASP A 286 16.50 -5.21 -22.99
CA ASP A 286 17.64 -4.92 -22.10
C ASP A 286 17.96 -3.41 -21.98
N ASP A 287 17.58 -2.62 -22.99
CA ASP A 287 17.82 -1.17 -23.07
C ASP A 287 16.62 -0.29 -22.65
N GLU A 288 15.39 -0.82 -22.59
CA GLU A 288 14.18 -0.01 -22.36
C GLU A 288 13.88 0.28 -20.88
N PHE A 289 14.45 -0.50 -19.95
CA PHE A 289 14.41 -0.19 -18.51
C PHE A 289 15.32 1.01 -18.12
N ASN A 290 16.09 1.55 -19.06
CA ASN A 290 17.10 2.58 -18.83
C ASN A 290 16.66 4.00 -19.24
N GLY A 291 15.40 4.19 -19.66
CA GLY A 291 14.90 5.45 -20.23
C GLY A 291 13.94 6.26 -19.34
N ASP A 292 13.72 7.51 -19.76
CA ASP A 292 12.76 8.53 -19.29
C ASP A 292 11.27 8.10 -19.30
N GLY A 293 10.97 6.84 -19.64
CA GLY A 293 9.62 6.27 -19.75
C GLY A 293 9.01 5.80 -18.42
N PHE A 294 9.04 6.64 -17.39
CA PHE A 294 8.43 6.30 -16.09
C PHE A 294 6.97 6.79 -15.99
N VAL A 295 6.08 5.90 -15.54
CA VAL A 295 4.73 6.25 -15.07
C VAL A 295 4.89 7.22 -13.91
N SER A 296 4.17 8.34 -13.87
CA SER A 296 4.16 9.19 -12.68
C SER A 296 3.61 8.45 -11.47
N ASP A 297 4.02 8.84 -10.26
CA ASP A 297 3.44 8.26 -9.05
C ASP A 297 1.94 8.61 -8.90
N ASN A 298 1.27 7.98 -7.93
CA ASN A 298 -0.12 8.32 -7.62
C ASN A 298 -0.27 9.67 -6.92
N GLU A 299 0.81 10.20 -6.34
CA GLU A 299 0.97 11.55 -5.79
C GLU A 299 1.66 12.47 -6.79
N VAL A 300 1.07 13.64 -7.02
CA VAL A 300 1.52 14.58 -8.05
C VAL A 300 1.51 15.99 -7.49
N ARG A 301 2.60 16.72 -7.70
CA ARG A 301 2.67 18.17 -7.42
C ARG A 301 1.75 18.93 -8.37
N GLU A 302 0.83 19.72 -7.83
CA GLU A 302 0.05 20.66 -8.63
C GLU A 302 1.02 21.77 -9.09
N GLU A 303 1.33 21.83 -10.38
CA GLU A 303 2.04 22.98 -10.92
C GLU A 303 1.08 24.17 -10.92
N ASP A 304 1.24 25.06 -9.94
CA ASP A 304 0.79 26.44 -10.09
C ASP A 304 1.38 26.93 -11.41
N GLY A 305 0.55 27.46 -12.32
CA GLY A 305 0.99 28.01 -13.58
C GLY A 305 2.11 29.01 -13.32
N VAL A 306 3.36 28.55 -13.44
CA VAL A 306 4.53 29.34 -13.10
C VAL A 306 4.56 30.44 -14.12
N ASN A 307 4.19 31.65 -13.70
CA ASN A 307 4.51 32.84 -14.45
C ASN A 307 6.04 32.92 -14.44
N ARG A 308 6.67 32.38 -15.50
CA ARG A 308 8.14 32.33 -15.70
C ARG A 308 8.81 33.72 -15.66
N GLU A 309 8.04 34.79 -15.49
CA GLU A 309 8.47 36.18 -15.39
C GLU A 309 8.78 36.66 -13.96
N VAL A 310 8.44 35.91 -12.89
CA VAL A 310 8.72 36.34 -11.50
C VAL A 310 9.90 35.54 -10.91
N PRO A 311 10.96 36.20 -10.40
CA PRO A 311 12.08 35.51 -9.77
C PRO A 311 11.63 34.85 -8.45
N TYR A 312 11.58 33.51 -8.43
CA TYR A 312 11.50 32.62 -7.26
C TYR A 312 10.78 33.20 -6.02
N ASP A 313 9.46 33.43 -6.13
CA ASP A 313 8.63 33.48 -4.93
C ASP A 313 8.46 32.05 -4.45
N ALA A 314 8.91 31.80 -3.22
CA ALA A 314 8.86 30.48 -2.63
C ALA A 314 7.41 30.18 -2.24
N THR A 315 6.65 29.58 -3.16
CA THR A 315 5.22 29.25 -2.98
C THR A 315 5.06 27.93 -2.24
N ASP A 316 3.97 27.81 -1.48
CA ASP A 316 3.59 26.56 -0.83
C ASP A 316 3.31 25.49 -1.89
N GLU A 317 3.87 24.29 -1.72
CA GLU A 317 3.67 23.21 -2.67
C GLU A 317 2.39 22.45 -2.33
N THR A 318 1.55 22.22 -3.32
CA THR A 318 0.38 21.34 -3.19
C THR A 318 0.66 20.01 -3.88
N TYR A 319 0.36 18.91 -3.20
CA TYR A 319 0.34 17.58 -3.82
C TYR A 319 -1.04 16.96 -3.75
N THR A 320 -1.45 16.30 -4.83
CA THR A 320 -2.69 15.53 -4.89
C THR A 320 -2.37 14.07 -5.21
N ALA A 321 -2.69 13.20 -4.25
CA ALA A 321 -2.58 11.76 -4.37
C ALA A 321 -3.94 11.10 -4.68
N ARG A 322 -3.93 10.04 -5.48
CA ARG A 322 -5.13 9.31 -5.93
C ARG A 322 -5.03 7.83 -5.56
N TYR A 323 -6.05 7.32 -4.88
CA TYR A 323 -6.11 5.93 -4.44
C TYR A 323 -7.38 5.27 -4.93
N LEU A 324 -7.26 4.07 -5.49
CA LEU A 324 -8.37 3.20 -5.80
C LEU A 324 -8.56 2.22 -4.64
N VAL A 325 -9.75 2.21 -4.05
CA VAL A 325 -10.05 1.40 -2.88
C VAL A 325 -11.28 0.54 -3.16
N ARG A 326 -11.14 -0.78 -2.93
CA ARG A 326 -12.29 -1.67 -2.87
C ARG A 326 -12.97 -1.53 -1.51
N SER A 327 -14.25 -1.17 -1.51
CA SER A 327 -15.11 -1.24 -0.33
C SER A 327 -15.88 -2.56 -0.34
N SER A 328 -15.82 -3.31 0.76
CA SER A 328 -16.40 -4.66 0.90
C SER A 328 -17.44 -4.73 2.03
N MET A 329 -18.20 -3.66 2.21
CA MET A 329 -19.20 -3.54 3.26
C MET A 329 -20.28 -4.62 3.20
N ARG A 330 -20.77 -5.01 4.39
CA ARG A 330 -21.51 -6.25 4.61
C ARG A 330 -22.87 -6.24 3.91
N GLY A 331 -23.00 -6.96 2.79
CA GLY A 331 -24.27 -7.23 2.12
C GLY A 331 -24.59 -6.34 0.90
N SER A 332 -23.71 -5.41 0.52
CA SER A 332 -23.75 -4.76 -0.79
C SER A 332 -22.82 -5.46 -1.79
N ARG A 333 -23.01 -5.18 -3.08
CA ARG A 333 -22.06 -5.52 -4.13
C ARG A 333 -20.73 -4.80 -3.83
N ASP A 334 -19.59 -5.40 -4.13
CA ASP A 334 -18.30 -4.71 -4.00
C ASP A 334 -18.35 -3.36 -4.73
N GLU A 335 -17.95 -2.30 -4.04
CA GLU A 335 -17.91 -0.95 -4.60
C GLU A 335 -16.46 -0.47 -4.75
N LEU A 336 -16.23 0.40 -5.72
CA LEU A 336 -14.95 1.06 -5.93
C LEU A 336 -15.04 2.52 -5.52
N LEU A 337 -14.06 2.94 -4.72
CA LEU A 337 -13.89 4.31 -4.29
C LEU A 337 -12.61 4.88 -4.91
N LEU A 338 -12.70 6.07 -5.47
CA LEU A 338 -11.56 6.95 -5.70
C LEU A 338 -11.43 7.87 -4.48
N VAL A 339 -10.26 7.86 -3.85
CA VAL A 339 -9.91 8.81 -2.79
C VAL A 339 -8.86 9.78 -3.32
N ARG A 340 -9.18 11.07 -3.36
CA ARG A 340 -8.21 12.14 -3.60
C ARG A 340 -7.75 12.68 -2.26
N HIS A 341 -6.46 12.60 -1.98
CA HIS A 341 -5.84 13.18 -0.80
C HIS A 341 -4.96 14.33 -1.25
N ARG A 342 -5.30 15.56 -0.85
CA ARG A 342 -4.53 16.76 -1.11
C ARG A 342 -3.77 17.15 0.15
N ASN A 343 -2.46 17.27 0.04
CA ASN A 343 -1.62 17.82 1.10
C ASN A 343 -0.99 19.14 0.65
N GLU A 344 -0.73 19.99 1.62
CA GLU A 344 0.01 21.23 1.45
C GLU A 344 1.33 21.09 2.20
N SER A 345 2.42 21.47 1.56
CA SER A 345 3.77 21.46 2.10
C SER A 345 4.34 22.90 2.10
N PRO A 346 4.01 23.70 3.12
CA PRO A 346 4.56 25.04 3.25
C PRO A 346 6.03 25.03 3.64
N LEU A 347 6.76 26.09 3.31
CA LEU A 347 8.22 26.17 3.57
C LEU A 347 8.59 26.27 5.06
N HIS A 348 7.69 26.78 5.88
CA HIS A 348 7.97 27.13 7.28
C HIS A 348 7.17 26.32 8.29
N SER A 349 6.44 25.30 7.84
CA SER A 349 5.70 24.39 8.71
C SER A 349 5.81 22.95 8.21
N SER A 350 5.45 22.00 9.06
CA SER A 350 5.24 20.63 8.61
C SER A 350 4.13 20.60 7.54
N PRO A 351 4.22 19.70 6.54
CA PRO A 351 3.10 19.47 5.64
C PRO A 351 1.86 19.05 6.42
N TYR A 352 0.67 19.29 5.85
CA TYR A 352 -0.61 18.90 6.43
C TYR A 352 -1.59 18.42 5.36
N THR A 353 -2.52 17.54 5.74
CA THR A 353 -3.67 17.22 4.88
C THR A 353 -4.51 18.50 4.73
N SER A 354 -4.74 18.99 3.51
CA SER A 354 -5.61 20.15 3.29
C SER A 354 -7.03 19.75 2.90
N LYS A 355 -7.17 18.67 2.10
CA LYS A 355 -8.47 18.20 1.64
C LYS A 355 -8.45 16.71 1.32
N VAL A 356 -9.56 16.02 1.62
CA VAL A 356 -9.80 14.67 1.14
C VAL A 356 -11.16 14.60 0.48
N GLU A 357 -11.22 14.05 -0.72
CA GLU A 357 -12.45 13.85 -1.48
C GLU A 357 -12.63 12.37 -1.80
N LEU A 358 -13.87 11.88 -1.69
CA LEU A 358 -14.23 10.50 -1.97
C LEU A 358 -15.25 10.47 -3.10
N PHE A 359 -15.08 9.53 -4.03
CA PHE A 359 -16.01 9.31 -5.13
C PHE A 359 -16.30 7.82 -5.31
N ARG A 360 -17.57 7.45 -5.42
CA ARG A 360 -18.01 6.10 -5.80
C ARG A 360 -17.99 5.96 -7.31
N ALA A 361 -17.51 4.83 -7.82
CA ALA A 361 -17.62 4.50 -9.22
C ALA A 361 -19.06 4.08 -9.55
N ASP A 362 -19.76 4.85 -10.37
CA ASP A 362 -20.99 4.40 -11.03
C ASP A 362 -20.63 3.84 -12.41
N VAL A 363 -20.35 2.53 -12.42
CA VAL A 363 -20.03 1.76 -13.63
C VAL A 363 -21.16 1.81 -14.66
N SER A 364 -22.42 1.99 -14.22
CA SER A 364 -23.57 1.98 -15.13
C SER A 364 -23.72 3.28 -15.93
N THR A 365 -23.31 4.41 -15.34
CA THR A 365 -23.34 5.72 -15.99
C THR A 365 -21.97 6.19 -16.47
N GLY A 366 -20.91 5.45 -16.14
CA GLY A 366 -19.53 5.78 -16.49
C GLY A 366 -19.06 7.06 -15.79
N ARG A 367 -19.40 7.25 -14.51
CA ARG A 367 -19.10 8.48 -13.77
C ARG A 367 -18.62 8.22 -12.34
N TRP A 368 -17.78 9.13 -11.86
CA TRP A 368 -17.46 9.26 -10.44
C TRP A 368 -18.56 10.07 -9.75
N VAL A 369 -19.22 9.47 -8.75
CA VAL A 369 -20.26 10.10 -7.94
C VAL A 369 -19.65 10.54 -6.61
N PRO A 370 -19.64 11.85 -6.27
CA PRO A 370 -19.05 12.33 -5.03
C PRO A 370 -19.78 11.76 -3.81
N VAL A 371 -19.01 11.32 -2.81
CA VAL A 371 -19.53 10.89 -1.51
C VAL A 371 -19.57 12.11 -0.60
N THR A 372 -20.77 12.59 -0.29
CA THR A 372 -20.98 13.75 0.57
C THR A 372 -21.39 13.31 1.98
N ALA A 373 -20.99 14.10 2.98
CA ALA A 373 -21.39 13.91 4.36
C ALA A 373 -22.91 14.01 4.58
N SER A 374 -23.61 14.79 3.74
CA SER A 374 -25.03 15.12 3.91
C SER A 374 -25.99 14.07 3.37
N ASP A 375 -25.61 13.34 2.32
CA ASP A 375 -26.56 12.52 1.55
C ASP A 375 -26.41 11.03 1.87
N ASP A 376 -25.18 10.55 2.14
CA ASP A 376 -24.88 9.13 2.41
C ASP A 376 -24.20 8.89 3.78
N GLY A 377 -23.99 9.94 4.59
CA GLY A 377 -23.28 9.83 5.87
C GLY A 377 -21.77 9.57 5.72
N GLY A 378 -21.18 9.82 4.55
CA GLY A 378 -19.75 9.61 4.27
C GLY A 378 -19.43 8.17 3.84
N LEU A 379 -18.41 7.57 4.45
CA LEU A 379 -18.14 6.13 4.30
C LEU A 379 -19.31 5.29 4.83
N GLY A 380 -19.40 4.03 4.40
CA GLY A 380 -20.44 3.14 4.89
C GLY A 380 -20.37 2.95 6.42
N GLU A 381 -21.51 2.67 7.06
CA GLU A 381 -21.59 2.43 8.51
C GLU A 381 -20.58 1.35 8.95
N GLY A 382 -19.70 1.71 9.88
CA GLY A 382 -18.66 0.85 10.42
C GLY A 382 -17.44 0.68 9.52
N GLU A 383 -17.18 1.55 8.55
CA GLU A 383 -16.03 1.47 7.63
C GLU A 383 -14.94 2.50 7.96
N ALA A 384 -13.67 2.12 7.77
CA ALA A 384 -12.51 3.01 7.79
C ALA A 384 -11.55 2.67 6.65
N LEU A 385 -10.87 3.68 6.11
CA LEU A 385 -9.91 3.52 5.02
C LEU A 385 -8.46 3.70 5.50
N PHE A 386 -7.56 2.89 4.96
CA PHE A 386 -6.12 2.98 5.20
C PHE A 386 -5.39 3.07 3.88
N LEU A 387 -4.59 4.13 3.73
CA LEU A 387 -3.94 4.51 2.49
C LEU A 387 -2.44 4.69 2.71
N SER A 388 -1.65 4.21 1.78
CA SER A 388 -0.24 4.56 1.55
C SER A 388 0.01 4.48 0.05
N ARG A 389 1.18 4.92 -0.42
CA ARG A 389 1.53 4.78 -1.85
C ARG A 389 1.29 3.36 -2.37
N SER A 390 1.72 2.35 -1.61
CA SER A 390 1.68 0.94 -2.00
C SER A 390 0.50 0.16 -1.44
N PHE A 391 -0.46 0.81 -0.78
CA PHE A 391 -1.54 0.12 -0.10
C PHE A 391 -2.82 0.95 -0.04
N SER A 392 -3.94 0.31 -0.36
CA SER A 392 -5.26 0.88 -0.11
C SER A 392 -6.21 -0.21 0.35
N LYS A 393 -6.86 0.01 1.49
CA LYS A 393 -7.80 -0.96 2.05
C LYS A 393 -8.94 -0.28 2.80
N SER A 394 -10.14 -0.79 2.57
CA SER A 394 -11.28 -0.61 3.46
C SER A 394 -11.29 -1.72 4.52
N THR A 395 -11.54 -1.35 5.77
CA THR A 395 -11.71 -2.29 6.88
C THR A 395 -12.90 -1.91 7.74
N CYS A 396 -13.46 -2.89 8.45
CA CYS A 396 -14.51 -2.61 9.42
C CYS A 396 -13.91 -1.99 10.70
N ALA A 397 -14.41 -0.81 11.06
CA ALA A 397 -14.21 -0.16 12.33
C ALA A 397 -15.31 -0.61 13.30
N HIS A 398 -15.04 -1.65 14.08
CA HIS A 398 -15.89 -1.93 15.22
C HIS A 398 -15.53 -0.92 16.30
N GLY A 399 -16.47 -0.07 16.73
CA GLY A 399 -16.27 1.06 17.67
C GLY A 399 -15.74 0.74 19.09
N ARG A 400 -14.98 -0.34 19.24
CA ARG A 400 -14.20 -0.77 20.40
C ARG A 400 -12.68 -0.82 20.13
N ASP A 401 -12.23 -0.63 18.90
CA ASP A 401 -10.83 -0.67 18.48
C ASP A 401 -10.24 0.73 18.32
N ASP A 402 -8.90 0.87 18.25
CA ASP A 402 -8.21 2.14 17.94
C ASP A 402 -8.54 2.67 16.52
N VAL A 403 -9.26 1.88 15.71
CA VAL A 403 -9.76 2.24 14.38
C VAL A 403 -11.16 2.80 14.50
N GLU A 404 -11.31 4.08 14.19
CA GLU A 404 -12.58 4.79 14.25
C GLU A 404 -13.30 4.74 12.90
N GLU A 405 -14.61 4.50 12.98
CA GLU A 405 -15.50 4.53 11.82
C GLU A 405 -15.54 5.92 11.18
N GLY A 406 -15.63 5.93 9.85
CA GLY A 406 -15.73 7.13 9.03
C GLY A 406 -14.41 7.85 8.84
N LEU A 407 -13.29 7.29 9.32
CA LEU A 407 -11.96 7.89 9.19
C LEU A 407 -11.17 7.33 8.01
N VAL A 408 -10.42 8.21 7.35
CA VAL A 408 -9.39 7.89 6.37
C VAL A 408 -8.02 8.16 7.00
N TYR A 409 -7.21 7.12 7.11
CA TYR A 409 -5.86 7.15 7.65
C TYR A 409 -4.83 7.09 6.52
N TYR A 410 -3.88 8.01 6.52
CA TYR A 410 -2.76 8.02 5.57
C TYR A 410 -1.45 7.66 6.27
N ALA A 411 -0.71 6.69 5.74
CA ALA A 411 0.64 6.38 6.22
C ALA A 411 1.61 7.40 5.67
N THR A 412 2.12 8.22 6.57
CA THR A 412 3.12 9.24 6.28
C THR A 412 4.11 9.32 7.44
N ASN A 413 5.28 9.89 7.17
CA ASN A 413 6.28 10.15 8.20
C ASN A 413 6.11 11.54 8.86
N TYR A 414 5.23 12.42 8.36
CA TYR A 414 5.08 13.79 8.88
C TYR A 414 3.69 14.17 9.42
N LEU A 415 2.61 13.43 9.11
CA LEU A 415 1.26 13.69 9.65
C LEU A 415 0.88 12.74 10.77
N ASP A 416 0.17 13.25 11.78
CA ASP A 416 -0.52 12.46 12.82
C ASP A 416 -2.04 12.74 12.76
N ASP A 417 -2.57 12.89 11.54
CA ASP A 417 -3.96 13.25 11.28
C ASP A 417 -4.75 12.13 10.60
N ALA A 418 -6.06 12.24 10.67
CA ALA A 418 -7.02 11.40 9.97
C ALA A 418 -8.16 12.28 9.48
N PHE A 419 -8.71 11.98 8.31
CA PHE A 419 -9.84 12.71 7.77
C PHE A 419 -11.16 12.04 8.17
N ASP A 420 -12.07 12.78 8.81
CA ASP A 420 -13.40 12.30 9.15
C ASP A 420 -14.39 12.63 8.03
N THR A 421 -14.81 11.61 7.31
CA THR A 421 -15.72 11.72 6.17
C THR A 421 -17.12 12.17 6.54
N ARG A 422 -17.53 12.02 7.81
CA ARG A 422 -18.87 12.42 8.29
C ARG A 422 -18.95 13.89 8.61
N SER A 423 -17.88 14.46 9.17
CA SER A 423 -17.81 15.90 9.45
C SER A 423 -17.13 16.68 8.33
N GLY A 424 -16.40 16.00 7.43
CA GLY A 424 -15.56 16.64 6.42
C GLY A 424 -14.37 17.39 7.01
N THR A 425 -13.90 16.98 8.19
CA THR A 425 -12.84 17.68 8.94
C THR A 425 -11.66 16.79 9.22
N ILE A 426 -10.48 17.37 9.28
CA ILE A 426 -9.26 16.71 9.73
C ILE A 426 -9.26 16.64 11.26
N ARG A 427 -8.97 15.46 11.80
CA ARG A 427 -8.89 15.18 13.23
C ARG A 427 -7.49 14.69 13.57
N ASN A 428 -7.00 15.03 14.76
CA ASN A 428 -5.81 14.36 15.29
C ASN A 428 -6.14 12.90 15.56
N MET A 429 -5.22 12.01 15.24
CA MET A 429 -5.35 10.60 15.55
C MET A 429 -5.44 10.39 17.07
N THR A 430 -6.25 9.43 17.50
CA THR A 430 -6.43 9.07 18.92
C THR A 430 -5.27 8.25 19.49
N PHE A 431 -4.33 7.86 18.64
CA PHE A 431 -3.10 7.18 19.00
C PHE A 431 -1.89 7.84 18.35
N SER A 432 -0.72 7.67 18.97
CA SER A 432 0.54 8.23 18.50
C SER A 432 1.42 7.20 17.83
N TRP A 433 2.10 7.60 16.77
CA TRP A 433 3.10 6.76 16.12
C TRP A 433 4.47 6.81 16.81
N PRO A 434 5.21 5.69 16.87
CA PRO A 434 6.63 5.74 17.16
C PRO A 434 7.36 6.68 16.19
N TRP A 435 8.29 7.49 16.69
CA TRP A 435 9.03 8.45 15.85
C TRP A 435 9.86 7.75 14.76
N GLN A 436 10.21 6.48 14.96
CA GLN A 436 10.98 5.65 14.03
C GLN A 436 10.33 5.49 12.66
N ARG A 437 9.02 5.74 12.51
CA ARG A 437 8.40 5.84 11.17
C ARG A 437 9.08 6.88 10.26
N LYS A 438 9.78 7.86 10.86
CA LYS A 438 10.53 8.91 10.16
C LYS A 438 11.86 8.43 9.56
N LEU A 439 12.24 7.18 9.81
CA LEU A 439 13.44 6.60 9.23
C LEU A 439 13.28 6.31 7.73
N ALA A 440 12.07 6.23 7.20
CA ALA A 440 11.81 6.04 5.77
C ALA A 440 10.98 7.18 5.18
N TYR A 441 11.09 7.35 3.86
CA TYR A 441 10.19 8.21 3.10
C TYR A 441 8.76 7.66 3.12
N GLN A 442 7.77 8.54 3.19
CA GLN A 442 6.36 8.15 3.25
C GLN A 442 5.91 7.26 2.09
N SER A 443 6.47 7.49 0.91
CA SER A 443 6.21 6.74 -0.32
C SER A 443 6.63 5.28 -0.23
N TRP A 444 7.42 4.90 0.78
CA TRP A 444 7.87 3.53 0.98
C TRP A 444 7.25 2.86 2.22
N LEU A 445 6.36 3.55 2.93
CA LEU A 445 5.63 2.97 4.04
C LEU A 445 4.43 2.15 3.53
N THR A 446 4.16 1.02 4.16
CA THR A 446 2.98 0.20 3.87
C THR A 446 2.27 -0.22 5.15
N TRP A 447 0.98 -0.52 5.03
CA TRP A 447 0.15 -0.99 6.13
C TRP A 447 0.11 -2.51 6.15
N LEU A 448 0.21 -3.13 7.33
CA LEU A 448 -0.03 -4.55 7.49
C LEU A 448 -1.09 -4.80 8.56
N PHE A 449 -2.09 -5.60 8.24
CA PHE A 449 -3.17 -5.96 9.15
C PHE A 449 -2.94 -7.37 9.69
N PRO A 450 -2.72 -7.52 11.00
CA PRO A 450 -2.66 -8.84 11.61
C PRO A 450 -3.99 -9.58 11.46
N PRO A 451 -3.97 -10.92 11.29
CA PRO A 451 -5.19 -11.70 11.16
C PRO A 451 -6.00 -11.66 12.46
N GLU A 452 -7.33 -11.74 12.33
CA GLU A 452 -8.21 -11.83 13.49
C GLU A 452 -8.00 -13.15 14.22
N LEU A 453 -7.77 -13.07 15.54
CA LEU A 453 -7.73 -14.24 16.40
C LEU A 453 -9.15 -14.76 16.62
N VAL A 454 -9.49 -15.87 15.98
CA VAL A 454 -10.68 -16.66 16.36
C VAL A 454 -10.34 -17.41 17.65
N VAL A 455 -10.69 -16.85 18.81
CA VAL A 455 -10.46 -17.46 20.15
C VAL A 455 -11.71 -18.11 20.70
#